data_AF-A0A7J7VYE1-F1
#
_entry.id   AF-A0A7J7VYE1-F1
#
_cell.length_a   1.000
_cell.length_b   1.000
_cell.length_c   1.000
_cell.angle_alpha   90.00
_cell.angle_beta   90.00
_cell.angle_gamma   90.00
#
_symmetry.space_group_name_H-M   'P 1'
#
loop_
_entity.id
_entity.type
_entity.pdbx_description
1 polymer ?
#
loop_
_entity_poly.entity_id
_entity_poly.type
_entity_poly.pdbx_seq_one_letter_code
_entity_poly.pdbx_strand_id
1 'polypeptide(L)'
;MSYTEKPDEITKDEWMEKLNNLHVQRADRNRLIMNYLVTEGFKEAAEKFRMESGIEPSVDLETLDERIKIREMILKGQIQEAIALINSLHPELLDTNRYLYFHLQVWSEVNQAVLDYENRESTPKLAKLLKLLLWAQNELDQKKVKYPKMTDLSKGVIEEPK
;
A
#
# COMPACT_ATOMS: atom_id res chain seq x y z
N MET A 1 -22.87 -44.37 29.15
CA MET A 1 -23.83 -43.27 29.36
C MET A 1 -23.18 -42.02 28.80
N SER A 2 -23.70 -41.51 27.68
CA SER A 2 -23.13 -40.37 26.96
C SER A 2 -23.79 -39.10 27.48
N TYR A 3 -23.07 -38.31 28.27
CA TYR A 3 -23.47 -36.95 28.63
C TYR A 3 -23.10 -36.04 27.46
N THR A 4 -23.99 -35.92 26.48
CA THR A 4 -23.95 -34.77 25.58
C THR A 4 -24.67 -33.65 26.30
N GLU A 5 -23.92 -32.76 26.96
CA GLU A 5 -24.43 -31.43 27.33
C GLU A 5 -24.94 -30.78 26.04
N LYS A 6 -26.25 -30.60 25.92
CA LYS A 6 -26.80 -29.79 24.84
C LYS A 6 -26.34 -28.35 25.08
N PRO A 7 -25.82 -27.63 24.08
CA PRO A 7 -25.52 -26.23 24.26
C PRO A 7 -26.82 -25.51 24.63
N ASP A 8 -26.78 -24.69 25.69
CA ASP A 8 -27.91 -23.87 26.11
C ASP A 8 -28.34 -22.98 24.93
N GLU A 9 -29.40 -23.35 24.22
CA GLU A 9 -30.02 -22.55 23.18
C GLU A 9 -30.74 -21.38 23.84
N ILE A 10 -30.00 -20.29 24.11
CA ILE A 10 -30.59 -19.03 24.56
C ILE A 10 -31.58 -18.57 23.50
N THR A 11 -32.84 -18.39 23.92
CA THR A 11 -33.88 -17.85 23.05
C THR A 11 -33.65 -16.36 22.81
N LYS A 12 -34.19 -15.83 21.70
CA LYS A 12 -34.06 -14.41 21.36
C LYS A 12 -34.57 -13.50 22.49
N ASP A 13 -35.67 -13.89 23.14
CA ASP A 13 -36.31 -13.09 24.18
C ASP A 13 -35.43 -13.04 25.45
N GLU A 14 -34.85 -14.18 25.87
CA GLU A 14 -33.87 -14.24 26.96
C GLU A 14 -32.60 -13.43 26.65
N TRP A 15 -32.15 -13.42 25.39
CA TRP A 15 -31.00 -12.62 24.97
C TRP A 15 -31.29 -11.12 25.04
N MET A 16 -32.48 -10.70 24.60
CA MET A 16 -32.92 -9.30 24.66
C MET A 16 -33.12 -8.83 26.10
N GLU A 17 -33.63 -9.68 26.99
CA GLU A 17 -33.75 -9.37 28.42
C GLU A 17 -32.38 -9.18 29.07
N LYS A 18 -31.44 -10.09 28.81
CA LYS A 18 -30.03 -9.94 29.26
C LYS A 18 -29.40 -8.66 28.72
N LEU A 19 -29.62 -8.35 27.44
CA LEU A 19 -29.10 -7.14 26.81
C LEU A 19 -29.67 -5.86 27.42
N ASN A 20 -30.98 -5.82 27.68
CA ASN A 20 -31.63 -4.67 28.32
C ASN A 20 -31.15 -4.44 29.76
N ASN A 21 -30.78 -5.52 30.46
CA ASN A 21 -30.23 -5.46 31.81
C ASN A 21 -28.74 -5.05 31.83
N LEU A 22 -28.04 -5.06 30.69
CA LEU A 22 -26.66 -4.60 30.61
C LEU A 22 -26.60 -3.08 30.56
N HIS A 23 -26.28 -2.46 31.70
CA HIS A 23 -26.04 -1.03 31.78
C HIS A 23 -24.58 -0.70 31.45
N VAL A 24 -24.29 -0.31 30.21
CA VAL A 24 -23.00 0.28 29.86
C VAL A 24 -23.01 1.75 30.24
N GLN A 25 -22.02 2.20 31.02
CA GLN A 25 -21.94 3.62 31.37
C GLN A 25 -21.58 4.45 30.15
N ARG A 26 -22.16 5.65 30.04
CA ARG A 26 -21.85 6.58 28.95
C ARG A 26 -20.37 6.96 28.93
N ALA A 27 -19.75 7.07 30.11
CA ALA A 27 -18.32 7.36 30.24
C ALA A 27 -17.45 6.27 29.57
N ASP A 28 -17.79 4.99 29.78
CA ASP A 28 -17.04 3.87 29.18
C ASP A 28 -17.17 3.86 27.65
N ARG A 29 -18.37 4.15 27.12
CA ARG A 29 -18.58 4.32 25.67
C ARG A 29 -17.77 5.47 25.11
N ASN A 30 -17.81 6.62 25.77
CA ASN A 30 -17.06 7.79 25.33
C ASN A 30 -15.55 7.52 25.36
N ARG A 31 -15.05 6.79 26.37
CA ARG A 31 -13.66 6.38 26.44
C ARG A 31 -13.27 5.46 25.27
N LEU A 32 -14.14 4.52 24.89
CA LEU A 32 -13.91 3.66 23.74
C LEU A 32 -13.87 4.46 22.42
N ILE A 33 -14.81 5.39 22.24
CA ILE A 33 -14.84 6.26 21.07
C ILE A 33 -13.57 7.13 21.02
N MET A 34 -13.18 7.73 22.14
CA MET A 34 -11.96 8.53 22.22
C MET A 34 -10.72 7.70 21.87
N ASN A 35 -10.60 6.48 22.42
CA ASN A 35 -9.51 5.57 22.10
C ASN A 35 -9.45 5.25 20.60
N TYR A 36 -10.61 4.98 19.98
CA TYR A 36 -10.69 4.73 18.55
C TYR A 36 -10.21 5.93 17.72
N LEU A 37 -10.74 7.13 17.99
CA LEU A 37 -10.34 8.35 17.26
C LEU A 37 -8.83 8.61 17.39
N VAL A 38 -8.29 8.39 18.58
CA VAL A 38 -6.88 8.57 18.88
C VAL A 38 -6.00 7.49 18.26
N THR A 39 -6.45 6.24 18.17
CA THR A 39 -5.71 5.13 17.56
C THR A 39 -5.73 5.23 16.04
N GLU A 40 -6.86 5.63 15.46
CA GLU A 40 -7.01 5.79 14.02
C GLU A 40 -6.42 7.10 13.50
N GLY A 41 -6.16 8.11 14.32
CA GLY A 41 -5.48 9.33 13.85
C GLY A 41 -6.43 10.42 13.42
N PHE A 42 -7.67 10.37 13.89
CA PHE A 42 -8.67 11.40 13.60
C PHE A 42 -8.53 12.56 14.57
N LYS A 43 -7.45 13.35 14.45
CA LYS A 43 -7.11 14.46 15.38
C LYS A 43 -8.28 15.43 15.58
N GLU A 44 -8.82 15.99 14.50
CA GLU A 44 -9.92 16.96 14.58
C GLU A 44 -11.18 16.38 15.26
N ALA A 45 -11.49 15.11 14.99
CA ALA A 45 -12.63 14.45 15.60
C ALA A 45 -12.37 14.20 17.09
N ALA A 46 -11.16 13.78 17.47
CA ALA A 46 -10.76 13.58 18.86
C ALA A 46 -10.81 14.90 19.66
N GLU A 47 -10.36 16.02 19.07
CA GLU A 47 -10.41 17.34 19.71
C GLU A 47 -11.85 17.81 19.97
N LYS A 48 -12.72 17.71 18.96
CA LYS A 48 -14.14 18.05 19.10
C LYS A 48 -14.82 17.13 20.10
N PHE A 49 -14.54 15.83 20.01
CA PHE A 49 -15.10 14.84 20.93
C PHE A 49 -14.63 15.06 22.37
N ARG A 50 -13.39 15.50 22.59
CA ARG A 50 -12.88 15.89 23.91
C ARG A 50 -13.70 17.06 24.48
N MET A 51 -13.95 18.09 23.68
CA MET A 51 -14.74 19.25 24.10
C MET A 51 -16.19 18.87 24.46
N GLU A 52 -16.80 17.96 23.70
CA GLU A 52 -18.20 17.54 23.91
C GLU A 52 -18.36 16.52 25.06
N SER A 53 -17.43 15.57 25.18
CA SER A 53 -17.55 14.46 26.12
C SER A 53 -16.84 14.69 27.45
N GLY A 54 -15.90 15.64 27.52
CA GLY A 54 -15.04 15.88 28.67
C GLY A 54 -14.04 14.74 28.95
N ILE A 55 -13.92 13.76 28.06
CA ILE A 55 -12.96 12.66 28.20
C ILE A 55 -11.60 13.10 27.68
N GLU A 56 -10.57 12.98 28.52
CA GLU A 56 -9.19 13.23 28.11
C GLU A 56 -8.63 12.04 27.31
N PRO A 57 -7.90 12.29 26.23
CA PRO A 57 -7.23 11.25 25.45
C PRO A 57 -6.06 10.64 26.24
N SER A 58 -5.72 9.39 25.94
CA SER A 58 -4.61 8.69 26.60
C SER A 58 -3.22 9.13 26.15
N VAL A 59 -3.14 9.87 25.03
CA VAL A 59 -1.92 10.42 24.47
C VAL A 59 -2.18 11.86 24.03
N ASP A 60 -1.11 12.65 24.00
CA ASP A 60 -1.19 14.03 23.55
C ASP A 60 -1.60 14.09 22.07
N LEU A 61 -2.56 14.97 21.76
CA LEU A 61 -3.16 15.03 20.43
C LEU A 61 -2.19 15.55 19.36
N GLU A 62 -1.20 16.33 19.75
CA GLU A 62 -0.16 16.83 18.86
C GLU A 62 0.73 15.71 18.30
N THR A 63 0.92 14.64 19.08
CA THR A 63 1.70 13.47 18.63
C THR A 63 1.02 12.68 17.50
N LEU A 64 -0.29 12.89 17.26
CA LEU A 64 -0.98 12.24 16.16
C LEU A 64 -0.53 12.79 14.81
N ASP A 65 -0.06 14.04 14.73
CA ASP A 65 0.35 14.66 13.46
C ASP A 65 1.51 13.88 12.82
N GLU A 66 2.46 13.44 13.64
CA GLU A 66 3.56 12.58 13.22
C GLU A 66 3.07 11.26 12.61
N ARG A 67 2.13 10.59 13.30
CA ARG A 67 1.58 9.32 12.84
C ARG A 67 0.72 9.47 11.58
N ILE A 68 -0.07 10.53 11.50
CA ILE A 68 -0.87 10.88 10.32
C ILE A 68 0.06 11.12 9.13
N LYS A 69 1.13 11.90 9.32
CA LYS A 69 2.11 12.18 8.28
C LYS A 69 2.83 10.93 7.80
N ILE A 70 3.26 10.04 8.70
CA ILE A 70 3.84 8.74 8.34
C ILE A 70 2.84 7.93 7.50
N ARG A 71 1.58 7.83 7.94
CA ARG A 71 0.54 7.11 7.20
C ARG A 71 0.30 7.70 5.82
N GLU A 72 0.23 9.02 5.70
CA GLU A 72 0.04 9.67 4.40
C GLU A 72 1.17 9.35 3.42
N MET A 73 2.43 9.42 3.85
CA MET A 73 3.56 9.07 2.99
C MET A 73 3.50 7.61 2.55
N ILE A 74 3.10 6.70 3.45
CA ILE A 74 2.90 5.29 3.11
C ILE A 74 1.81 5.13 2.06
N LEU A 75 0.65 5.77 2.23
CA LEU A 75 -0.47 5.71 1.29
C LEU A 75 -0.16 6.34 -0.07
N LYS A 76 0.67 7.39 -0.10
CA LYS A 76 1.17 8.03 -1.34
C LYS A 76 2.26 7.21 -2.03
N GLY A 77 2.71 6.10 -1.44
CA GLY A 77 3.79 5.27 -1.97
C GLY A 77 5.20 5.83 -1.73
N GLN A 78 5.34 6.91 -0.96
CA GLN A 78 6.61 7.54 -0.58
C GLN A 78 7.28 6.79 0.58
N ILE A 79 7.51 5.49 0.40
CA ILE A 79 7.93 4.60 1.50
C ILE A 79 9.31 4.96 2.05
N GLN A 80 10.25 5.41 1.20
CA GLN A 80 11.59 5.80 1.64
C GLN A 80 11.57 7.03 2.55
N GLU A 81 10.73 8.01 2.22
CA GLU A 81 10.52 9.21 3.05
C GLU A 81 9.84 8.83 4.38
N ALA A 82 8.88 7.91 4.34
CA ALA A 82 8.24 7.38 5.55
C ALA A 82 9.24 6.68 6.47
N ILE A 83 10.12 5.83 5.95
CA ILE A 83 11.17 5.16 6.73
C ILE A 83 12.13 6.19 7.36
N ALA A 84 12.55 7.21 6.59
CA ALA A 84 13.41 8.26 7.11
C ALA A 84 12.75 9.04 8.25
N LEU A 85 11.47 9.40 8.10
CA LEU A 85 10.72 10.08 9.17
C LEU A 85 10.56 9.19 10.40
N ILE A 86 10.24 7.91 10.23
CA ILE A 86 10.15 6.95 11.33
C ILE A 86 11.47 6.89 12.10
N ASN A 87 12.60 6.75 11.40
CA ASN A 87 13.92 6.70 12.05
C ASN A 87 14.29 8.02 12.75
N SER A 88 13.82 9.17 12.27
CA SER A 88 14.05 10.45 12.96
C SER A 88 13.22 10.61 14.25
N LEU A 89 12.01 10.07 14.28
CA LEU A 89 11.10 10.19 15.42
C LEU A 89 11.30 9.08 16.44
N HIS A 90 11.50 7.85 15.96
CA HIS A 90 11.68 6.64 16.74
C HIS A 90 12.80 5.76 16.15
N PRO A 91 14.08 6.08 16.44
CA PRO A 91 15.23 5.43 15.83
C PRO A 91 15.26 3.90 16.00
N GLU A 92 14.81 3.39 17.15
CA GLU A 92 14.86 1.96 17.48
C GLU A 92 13.64 1.17 16.98
N LEU A 93 12.61 1.82 16.44
CA LEU A 93 11.33 1.17 16.12
C LEU A 93 11.49 0.10 15.03
N LEU A 94 12.19 0.44 13.95
CA LEU A 94 12.40 -0.45 12.81
C LEU A 94 13.44 -1.54 13.11
N ASP A 95 14.40 -1.24 13.99
CA ASP A 95 15.38 -2.20 14.48
C ASP A 95 14.74 -3.25 15.40
N THR A 96 13.86 -2.80 16.30
CA THR A 96 13.13 -3.68 17.24
C THR A 96 12.06 -4.48 16.51
N ASN A 97 11.43 -3.90 15.49
CA ASN A 97 10.38 -4.55 14.69
C ASN A 97 10.86 -4.80 13.24
N ARG A 98 11.79 -5.74 13.10
CA ARG A 98 12.36 -6.12 11.80
C ARG A 98 11.31 -6.61 10.79
N TYR A 99 10.19 -7.17 11.27
CA TYR A 99 9.09 -7.60 10.40
C TYR A 99 8.38 -6.41 9.76
N LEU A 100 8.12 -5.34 10.53
CA LEU A 100 7.58 -4.09 10.01
C LEU A 100 8.50 -3.47 8.96
N TYR A 101 9.81 -3.41 9.26
CA TYR A 101 10.80 -2.90 8.31
C TYR A 101 10.79 -3.69 6.99
N PHE A 102 10.80 -5.02 7.07
CA PHE A 102 10.74 -5.90 5.91
C PHE A 102 9.49 -5.64 5.04
N HIS A 103 8.31 -5.49 5.66
CA HIS A 103 7.08 -5.16 4.93
C HIS A 103 7.14 -3.83 4.21
N LEU A 104 7.67 -2.80 4.86
CA LEU A 104 7.86 -1.50 4.22
C LEU A 104 8.81 -1.61 3.02
N GLN A 105 9.90 -2.37 3.13
CA GLN A 105 10.80 -2.60 2.00
C GLN A 105 10.11 -3.31 0.83
N VAL A 106 9.38 -4.39 1.10
CA VAL A 106 8.62 -5.12 0.07
C VAL A 106 7.61 -4.21 -0.62
N TRP A 107 6.88 -3.39 0.14
CA TRP A 107 5.95 -2.41 -0.44
C TRP A 107 6.67 -1.38 -1.32
N SER A 108 7.83 -0.89 -0.90
CA SER A 108 8.63 0.03 -1.71
C SER A 108 9.05 -0.61 -3.03
N GLU A 109 9.55 -1.84 -3.01
CA GLU A 109 9.98 -2.55 -4.21
C GLU A 109 8.82 -2.88 -5.15
N VAL A 110 7.68 -3.31 -4.60
CA VAL A 110 6.47 -3.59 -5.38
C VAL A 110 5.94 -2.31 -6.02
N ASN A 111 5.84 -1.21 -5.28
CA ASN A 111 5.40 0.07 -5.82
C ASN A 111 6.34 0.56 -6.94
N GLN A 112 7.66 0.44 -6.75
CA GLN A 112 8.63 0.75 -7.80
C GLN A 112 8.45 -0.14 -9.02
N ALA A 113 8.24 -1.45 -8.85
CA ALA A 113 8.03 -2.37 -9.96
C ALA A 113 6.73 -2.08 -10.74
N VAL A 114 5.65 -1.68 -10.05
CA VAL A 114 4.39 -1.26 -10.68
C VAL A 114 4.59 0.04 -11.46
N LEU A 115 5.24 1.04 -10.87
CA LEU A 115 5.57 2.29 -11.57
C LEU A 115 6.46 2.04 -12.79
N ASP A 116 7.48 1.20 -12.63
CA ASP A 116 8.34 0.75 -13.73
C ASP A 116 7.52 0.08 -14.83
N TYR A 117 6.57 -0.78 -14.47
CA TYR A 117 5.68 -1.45 -15.42
C TYR A 117 4.79 -0.45 -16.17
N GLU A 118 4.16 0.48 -15.46
CA GLU A 118 3.32 1.54 -16.03
C GLU A 118 4.12 2.49 -16.94
N ASN A 119 5.39 2.78 -16.59
CA ASN A 119 6.28 3.61 -17.39
C ASN A 119 7.01 2.84 -18.53
N ARG A 120 6.87 1.50 -18.60
CA ARG A 120 7.61 0.64 -19.53
C ARG A 120 6.99 0.45 -20.92
N GLU A 121 5.96 1.21 -21.28
CA GLU A 121 5.51 1.25 -22.68
C GLU A 121 5.71 2.63 -23.33
N SER A 122 6.95 2.93 -23.73
CA SER A 122 7.20 3.97 -24.75
C SER A 122 8.21 3.58 -25.84
N THR A 123 8.89 2.44 -25.74
CA THR A 123 9.41 1.79 -26.95
C THR A 123 8.68 0.48 -27.15
N PRO A 124 7.66 0.41 -28.02
CA PRO A 124 6.99 -0.86 -28.30
C PRO A 124 8.04 -1.91 -28.68
N LYS A 125 7.80 -3.18 -28.35
CA LYS A 125 8.68 -4.31 -28.72
C LYS A 125 9.09 -4.23 -30.20
N LEU A 126 8.19 -3.73 -31.05
CA LEU A 126 8.43 -3.39 -32.44
C LEU A 126 9.58 -2.41 -32.66
N ALA A 127 9.67 -1.30 -31.91
CA ALA A 127 10.77 -0.34 -32.04
C ALA A 127 12.13 -0.96 -31.68
N LYS A 128 12.19 -1.86 -30.68
CA LYS A 128 13.41 -2.59 -30.32
C LYS A 128 13.82 -3.57 -31.42
N LEU A 129 12.86 -4.29 -31.99
CA LEU A 129 13.08 -5.20 -33.13
C LEU A 129 13.49 -4.44 -34.39
N LEU A 130 12.88 -3.27 -34.67
CA LEU A 130 13.24 -2.40 -35.79
C LEU A 130 14.66 -1.87 -35.66
N LYS A 131 15.08 -1.45 -34.45
CA LYS A 131 16.47 -1.04 -34.19
C LYS A 131 17.46 -2.18 -34.42
N LEU A 132 17.13 -3.40 -33.96
CA LEU A 132 17.98 -4.57 -34.15
C LEU A 132 18.07 -4.99 -35.63
N LEU A 133 16.95 -4.95 -36.36
CA LEU A 133 16.90 -5.22 -37.79
C LEU A 133 17.75 -4.20 -38.55
N LEU A 134 17.57 -2.90 -38.29
CA LEU A 134 18.35 -1.86 -38.95
C LEU A 134 19.84 -1.99 -38.66
N TRP A 135 20.21 -2.32 -37.42
CA TRP A 135 21.59 -2.60 -37.03
C TRP A 135 22.17 -3.81 -37.79
N ALA A 136 21.44 -4.92 -37.86
CA ALA A 136 21.90 -6.13 -38.56
C ALA A 136 22.08 -5.89 -40.06
N GLN A 137 21.18 -5.15 -40.70
CA GLN A 137 21.32 -4.77 -42.11
C GLN A 137 22.58 -3.92 -42.33
N ASN A 138 22.83 -2.93 -41.47
CA ASN A 138 24.03 -2.09 -41.55
C ASN A 138 25.33 -2.89 -41.35
N GLU A 139 25.36 -3.86 -40.43
CA GLU A 139 26.52 -4.72 -40.20
C GLU A 139 26.79 -5.64 -41.40
N LEU A 140 25.75 -6.20 -42.02
CA LEU A 140 25.87 -7.04 -43.21
C LEU A 140 26.31 -6.22 -44.44
N ASP A 141 25.81 -4.99 -44.57
CA ASP A 141 26.25 -4.04 -45.62
C ASP A 141 27.75 -3.72 -45.47
N GLN A 142 28.23 -3.47 -44.25
CA GLN A 142 29.66 -3.23 -43.99
C GLN A 142 30.54 -4.43 -44.37
N LYS A 143 30.03 -5.64 -44.16
CA LYS A 143 30.71 -6.89 -44.53
C LYS A 143 30.54 -7.27 -46.00
N LYS A 144 29.85 -6.44 -46.79
CA LYS A 144 29.55 -6.67 -48.22
C LYS A 144 28.89 -8.02 -48.50
N VAL A 145 28.08 -8.49 -47.56
CA VAL A 145 27.33 -9.73 -47.70
C VAL A 145 26.07 -9.44 -48.53
N LYS A 146 25.73 -10.34 -49.46
CA LYS A 146 24.45 -10.27 -50.18
C LYS A 146 23.35 -10.88 -49.31
N TYR A 147 22.31 -10.11 -49.00
CA TYR A 147 21.16 -10.58 -48.21
C TYR A 147 19.88 -9.82 -48.59
N PRO A 148 18.70 -10.39 -48.33
CA PRO A 148 17.42 -9.70 -48.55
C PRO A 148 17.25 -8.53 -47.58
N LYS A 149 17.02 -7.32 -48.09
CA LYS A 149 16.97 -6.09 -47.30
C LYS A 149 15.56 -5.52 -47.26
N MET A 150 15.07 -5.23 -46.07
CA MET A 150 13.82 -4.49 -45.88
C MET A 150 14.07 -3.00 -46.15
N THR A 151 13.49 -2.49 -47.24
CA THR A 151 13.65 -1.11 -47.71
C THR A 151 12.50 -0.20 -47.28
N ASP A 152 11.28 -0.74 -47.21
CA ASP A 152 10.10 -0.04 -46.66
C ASP A 152 9.63 -0.72 -45.37
N LEU A 153 10.01 -0.13 -44.23
CA LEU A 153 9.64 -0.58 -42.89
C LEU A 153 8.15 -0.43 -42.59
N SER A 154 7.45 0.47 -43.30
CA SER A 154 6.02 0.74 -43.07
C SER A 154 5.11 -0.22 -43.82
N LYS A 155 5.57 -0.71 -44.98
CA LYS A 155 4.84 -1.67 -45.83
C LYS A 155 5.41 -3.09 -45.78
N GLY A 156 6.51 -3.30 -45.07
CA GLY A 156 7.16 -4.59 -44.91
C GLY A 156 7.77 -5.14 -46.20
N VAL A 157 8.21 -4.27 -47.12
CA VAL A 157 8.75 -4.68 -48.42
C VAL A 157 10.21 -5.10 -48.26
N ILE A 158 10.53 -6.31 -48.70
CA ILE A 158 11.88 -6.88 -48.71
C ILE A 158 12.35 -7.01 -50.15
N GLU A 159 13.52 -6.45 -50.44
CA GLU A 159 14.19 -6.59 -51.74
C GLU A 159 15.24 -7.70 -51.66
N GLU A 160 15.18 -8.62 -52.62
CA GLU A 160 16.17 -9.68 -52.78
C GLU A 160 17.52 -9.11 -53.25
N PRO A 161 18.65 -9.71 -52.83
CA PRO A 161 19.97 -9.19 -53.16
C PRO A 161 20.28 -9.34 -54.66
N LYS A 162 20.71 -8.25 -55.29
CA LYS A 162 21.26 -8.24 -56.66
C LYS A 162 22.70 -8.78 -56.67
#